data_AF-A0A6M2A731-F1
#
_entry.id   AF-A0A6M2A731-F1
#
_cell.length_a   1.000
_cell.length_b   1.000
_cell.length_c   1.000
_cell.angle_alpha   90.00
_cell.angle_beta   90.00
_cell.angle_gamma   90.00
#
_symmetry.space_group_name_H-M   'P 1'
#
loop_
_entity.id
_entity.type
_entity.pdbx_description
1 polymer ?
#
loop_
_entity_poly.entity_id
_entity_poly.type
_entity_poly.pdbx_seq_one_letter_code
_entity_poly.pdbx_strand_id
1 'polypeptide(L)'
;MYQQLINKLSTEFSTPIPIFVGKEEGWRIRAKLAVRGTIETPKIGLFKPGTHEVEDLIDCPDHHPAINEALKALRAQTFLPYNETTQTGDLRYVQLTFSRTTKKVQLVLVANGKDKCLDLAMKLQKAHDWHSIWINFQEGSTNTIFGPTWLHLYGPRYLEEELLERLFHFHPACFIQANLYLFEKILLDIKQQVDEGHITELYAGVGIISRIVNRPSTLVESNPYAKESFFKSDPPPYLE
;
A
#
# COMPACT_ATOMS: atom_id res chain seq x y z
N MET A 1 -3.76 -16.88 -24.04
CA MET A 1 -3.08 -17.15 -22.77
C MET A 1 -4.04 -17.04 -21.57
N TYR A 2 -4.70 -15.90 -21.33
CA TYR A 2 -5.68 -15.76 -20.22
C TYR A 2 -6.81 -16.78 -20.26
N GLN A 3 -7.45 -17.00 -21.41
CA GLN A 3 -8.55 -17.96 -21.52
C GLN A 3 -8.15 -19.40 -21.14
N GLN A 4 -6.90 -19.79 -21.39
CA GLN A 4 -6.40 -21.13 -21.00
C GLN A 4 -6.19 -21.23 -19.48
N LEU A 5 -5.70 -20.16 -18.84
CA LEU A 5 -5.58 -20.09 -17.38
C LEU A 5 -6.95 -20.10 -16.70
N ILE A 6 -7.89 -19.33 -17.25
CA ILE A 6 -9.30 -19.28 -16.83
C ILE A 6 -9.92 -20.68 -16.86
N ASN A 7 -9.80 -21.37 -17.99
CA ASN A 7 -10.36 -22.71 -18.15
C ASN A 7 -9.72 -23.69 -17.17
N LYS A 8 -8.40 -23.62 -16.96
CA LYS A 8 -7.69 -24.47 -15.99
C LYS A 8 -8.16 -24.25 -14.56
N LEU A 9 -8.30 -22.99 -14.12
CA LEU A 9 -8.78 -22.67 -12.77
C LEU A 9 -10.23 -23.14 -12.58
N SER A 10 -11.09 -22.96 -13.59
CA SER A 10 -12.49 -23.41 -13.52
C SER A 10 -12.67 -24.93 -13.43
N THR A 11 -11.70 -25.71 -13.91
CA THR A 11 -11.73 -27.18 -13.80
C THR A 11 -11.23 -27.71 -12.45
N GLU A 12 -10.49 -26.89 -11.69
CA GLU A 12 -9.85 -27.30 -10.43
C GLU A 12 -10.75 -27.08 -9.21
N PHE A 13 -11.75 -26.18 -9.33
CA PHE A 13 -12.73 -25.89 -8.28
C PHE A 13 -14.13 -26.33 -8.71
N SER A 14 -14.83 -27.09 -7.86
CA SER A 14 -16.20 -27.58 -8.11
C SER A 14 -17.27 -26.49 -8.20
N THR A 15 -16.91 -25.23 -7.92
CA THR A 15 -17.77 -24.07 -7.99
C THR A 15 -17.22 -23.13 -9.07
N PRO A 16 -18.03 -22.69 -10.05
CA PRO A 16 -17.60 -21.70 -11.03
C PRO A 16 -17.23 -20.39 -10.31
N ILE A 17 -15.94 -20.02 -10.32
CA ILE A 17 -15.47 -18.76 -9.76
C ILE A 17 -15.59 -17.69 -10.86
N PRO A 18 -16.33 -16.59 -10.64
CA PRO A 18 -16.41 -15.52 -11.62
C PRO A 18 -15.04 -14.87 -11.82
N ILE A 19 -14.69 -14.59 -13.07
CA ILE A 19 -13.39 -14.01 -13.42
C ILE A 19 -13.59 -12.58 -13.86
N PHE A 20 -12.92 -11.68 -13.14
CA PHE A 20 -12.92 -10.26 -13.41
C PHE A 20 -11.58 -9.86 -14.02
N VAL A 21 -11.62 -9.20 -15.17
CA VAL A 21 -10.44 -8.66 -15.85
C VAL A 21 -10.49 -7.14 -15.74
N GLY A 22 -9.40 -6.55 -15.24
CA GLY A 22 -9.24 -5.10 -15.08
C GLY A 22 -8.48 -4.48 -16.23
N LYS A 23 -8.16 -3.20 -16.10
CA LYS A 23 -7.22 -2.53 -17.01
C LYS A 23 -5.82 -3.16 -16.89
N GLU A 24 -5.11 -3.23 -18.01
CA GLU A 24 -3.75 -3.78 -18.07
C GLU A 24 -2.71 -2.80 -17.48
N GLU A 25 -2.98 -1.50 -17.55
CA GLU A 25 -2.07 -0.43 -17.11
C GLU A 25 -2.73 0.50 -16.08
N GLY A 26 -1.90 1.21 -15.30
CA GLY A 26 -2.31 2.26 -14.37
C GLY A 26 -3.16 1.79 -13.19
N TRP A 27 -3.31 0.48 -13.00
CA TRP A 27 -4.21 -0.10 -12.02
C TRP A 27 -3.60 -0.19 -10.62
N ARG A 28 -2.26 -0.22 -10.50
CA ARG A 28 -1.57 -0.39 -9.22
C ARG A 28 -1.54 0.92 -8.46
N ILE A 29 -2.34 1.01 -7.42
CA ILE A 29 -2.44 2.20 -6.55
C ILE A 29 -1.42 2.22 -5.43
N ARG A 30 -0.68 1.13 -5.18
CA ARG A 30 0.35 1.07 -4.15
C ARG A 30 1.62 0.41 -4.66
N ALA A 31 2.74 1.09 -4.47
CA ALA A 31 4.07 0.58 -4.80
C ALA A 31 4.97 0.63 -3.55
N LYS A 32 5.75 -0.44 -3.33
CA LYS A 32 6.85 -0.48 -2.37
C LYS A 32 8.11 -0.75 -3.16
N LEU A 33 9.02 0.22 -3.20
CA LEU A 33 10.18 0.20 -4.08
C LEU A 33 11.45 0.25 -3.26
N ALA A 34 12.41 -0.62 -3.57
CA ALA A 34 13.74 -0.62 -2.98
C ALA A 34 14.55 0.57 -3.51
N VAL A 35 15.32 1.20 -2.63
CA VAL A 35 16.21 2.31 -2.96
C VAL A 35 17.66 1.84 -2.79
N ARG A 36 18.38 1.70 -3.91
CA ARG A 36 19.77 1.20 -3.96
C ARG A 36 20.63 2.09 -4.88
N GLY A 37 21.90 1.75 -5.05
CA GLY A 37 22.84 2.51 -5.90
C GLY A 37 23.65 3.50 -5.08
N THR A 38 24.03 4.62 -5.71
CA THR A 38 24.83 5.69 -5.09
C THR A 38 24.07 7.02 -5.11
N ILE A 39 24.63 8.06 -4.51
CA ILE A 39 24.03 9.40 -4.57
C ILE A 39 23.94 9.91 -6.01
N GLU A 40 24.95 9.60 -6.84
CA GLU A 40 25.06 10.05 -8.24
C GLU A 40 24.14 9.24 -9.16
N THR A 41 23.98 7.95 -8.89
CA THR A 41 23.13 7.04 -9.67
C THR A 41 22.20 6.26 -8.75
N PRO A 42 21.18 6.91 -8.15
CA PRO A 42 20.22 6.24 -7.30
C PRO A 42 19.24 5.41 -8.15
N LYS A 43 18.98 4.18 -7.71
CA LYS A 43 17.96 3.29 -8.28
C LYS A 43 16.77 3.18 -7.33
N ILE A 44 15.57 3.33 -7.86
CA ILE A 44 14.30 3.15 -7.15
C ILE A 44 13.46 2.17 -7.95
N GLY A 45 13.27 0.96 -7.43
CA GLY A 45 12.55 -0.06 -8.19
C GLY A 45 12.38 -1.38 -7.46
N LEU A 46 12.37 -2.47 -8.23
CA LEU A 46 12.14 -3.83 -7.73
C LEU A 46 13.40 -4.67 -7.88
N PHE A 47 13.52 -5.69 -7.04
CA PHE A 47 14.59 -6.66 -7.18
C PHE A 47 14.37 -7.56 -8.40
N LYS A 48 15.44 -7.84 -9.14
CA LYS A 48 15.43 -8.87 -10.18
C LYS A 48 15.16 -10.24 -9.54
N PRO A 49 14.42 -11.14 -10.21
CA PRO A 49 14.07 -12.46 -9.66
C PRO A 49 15.27 -13.22 -9.10
N GLY A 50 15.17 -13.66 -7.85
CA GLY A 50 16.23 -14.43 -7.18
C GLY A 50 17.48 -13.64 -6.77
N THR A 51 17.45 -12.31 -6.81
CA THR A 51 18.59 -11.45 -6.48
C THR A 51 18.19 -10.29 -5.57
N HIS A 52 19.18 -9.56 -5.05
CA HIS A 52 19.00 -8.25 -4.42
C HIS A 52 19.50 -7.11 -5.32
N GLU A 53 19.62 -7.37 -6.63
CA GLU A 53 19.92 -6.34 -7.61
C GLU A 53 18.64 -5.59 -7.97
N VAL A 54 18.63 -4.26 -7.79
CA VAL A 54 17.48 -3.43 -8.15
C VAL A 54 17.51 -3.07 -9.62
N GLU A 55 16.42 -3.41 -10.31
CA GLU A 55 16.06 -2.85 -11.60
C GLU A 55 15.42 -1.48 -11.38
N ASP A 56 15.94 -0.45 -12.04
CA ASP A 56 15.45 0.91 -11.83
C ASP A 56 14.12 1.09 -12.57
N LEU A 57 13.06 1.44 -11.85
CA LEU A 57 11.74 1.62 -12.45
C LEU A 57 11.51 3.09 -12.81
N ILE A 58 11.44 3.35 -14.10
CA ILE A 58 11.14 4.64 -14.70
C ILE A 58 9.81 4.50 -15.43
N ASP A 59 8.84 5.37 -15.13
CA ASP A 59 7.51 5.41 -15.76
C ASP A 59 6.86 4.01 -15.92
N CYS A 60 6.77 3.27 -14.81
CA CYS A 60 6.23 1.91 -14.80
C CYS A 60 4.75 1.91 -15.27
N PRO A 61 4.38 1.16 -16.32
CA PRO A 61 3.01 1.15 -16.87
C PRO A 61 1.95 0.65 -15.88
N ASP A 62 2.31 -0.27 -14.98
CA ASP A 62 1.37 -0.81 -13.99
C ASP A 62 0.97 0.23 -12.94
N HIS A 63 1.89 1.14 -12.59
CA HIS A 63 1.66 2.16 -11.58
C HIS A 63 0.62 3.16 -12.06
N HIS A 64 -0.28 3.55 -11.16
CA HIS A 64 -1.14 4.70 -11.42
C HIS A 64 -0.25 5.92 -11.81
N PRO A 65 -0.61 6.72 -12.84
CA PRO A 65 0.25 7.81 -13.32
C PRO A 65 0.72 8.77 -12.24
N ALA A 66 -0.14 9.08 -11.26
CA ALA A 66 0.22 9.91 -10.10
C ALA A 66 1.40 9.36 -9.27
N ILE A 67 1.58 8.03 -9.20
CA ILE A 67 2.74 7.41 -8.52
C ILE A 67 4.02 7.68 -9.33
N ASN A 68 3.97 7.58 -10.65
CA ASN A 68 5.12 7.87 -11.51
C ASN A 68 5.51 9.36 -11.42
N GLU A 69 4.54 10.27 -11.41
CA GLU A 69 4.78 11.70 -11.19
C GLU A 69 5.39 11.99 -9.80
N ALA A 70 4.84 11.38 -8.75
CA ALA A 70 5.39 11.48 -7.41
C ALA A 70 6.83 10.94 -7.30
N LEU A 71 7.16 9.89 -8.04
CA LEU A 71 8.52 9.36 -8.11
C LEU A 71 9.49 10.33 -8.79
N LYS A 72 9.06 11.09 -9.80
CA LYS A 72 9.88 12.14 -10.42
C LYS A 72 10.25 13.22 -9.40
N ALA A 73 9.30 13.64 -8.55
CA ALA A 73 9.57 14.60 -7.48
C ALA A 73 10.59 14.06 -6.45
N LEU A 74 10.53 12.76 -6.14
CA LEU A 74 11.52 12.10 -5.27
C LEU A 74 12.91 12.05 -5.91
N ARG A 75 12.99 11.64 -7.19
CA ARG A 75 14.25 11.54 -7.93
C ARG A 75 14.96 12.88 -8.12
N ALA A 76 14.22 13.98 -8.09
CA ALA A 76 14.79 15.33 -8.14
C ALA A 76 15.50 15.74 -6.83
N GLN A 77 15.39 14.94 -5.76
CA GLN A 77 16.07 15.21 -4.49
C GLN A 77 17.36 14.40 -4.35
N THR A 78 18.33 14.96 -3.64
CA THR A 78 19.52 14.22 -3.19
C THR A 78 19.20 13.42 -1.93
N PHE A 79 19.52 12.13 -1.95
CA PHE A 79 19.45 11.22 -0.80
C PHE A 79 20.54 10.16 -0.93
N LEU A 80 20.91 9.54 0.19
CA LEU A 80 21.87 8.44 0.21
C LEU A 80 21.13 7.09 0.20
N PRO A 81 21.16 6.32 -0.90
CA PRO A 81 20.54 5.00 -0.96
C PRO A 81 21.14 4.02 0.04
N TYR A 82 20.35 3.04 0.45
CA TYR A 82 20.81 1.99 1.34
C TYR A 82 21.75 1.00 0.62
N ASN A 83 22.82 0.62 1.31
CA ASN A 83 23.72 -0.45 0.91
C ASN A 83 23.55 -1.63 1.87
N GLU A 84 23.09 -2.78 1.37
CA GLU A 84 22.83 -3.96 2.19
C GLU A 84 24.09 -4.64 2.72
N THR A 85 25.19 -4.60 1.96
CA THR A 85 26.46 -5.22 2.34
C THR A 85 27.08 -4.50 3.53
N THR A 86 27.11 -3.17 3.49
CA THR A 86 27.68 -2.34 4.57
C THR A 86 26.64 -1.95 5.61
N GLN A 87 25.35 -2.16 5.33
CA GLN A 87 24.20 -1.71 6.13
C GLN A 87 24.18 -0.20 6.37
N THR A 88 24.81 0.56 5.47
CA THR A 88 24.89 2.03 5.53
C THR A 88 23.93 2.68 4.54
N GLY A 89 23.85 4.01 4.58
CA GLY A 89 22.91 4.80 3.80
C GLY A 89 21.67 5.17 4.58
N ASP A 90 20.81 5.99 3.97
CA ASP A 90 19.73 6.68 4.68
C ASP A 90 18.36 6.15 4.29
N LEU A 91 18.10 5.95 2.99
CA LEU A 91 16.80 5.56 2.47
C LEU A 91 16.84 4.11 1.95
N ARG A 92 16.07 3.21 2.58
CA ARG A 92 16.00 1.78 2.24
C ARG A 92 14.94 1.47 1.20
N TYR A 93 13.76 2.02 1.41
CA TYR A 93 12.59 1.80 0.57
C TYR A 93 11.75 3.08 0.54
N VAL A 94 10.87 3.15 -0.45
CA VAL A 94 9.75 4.08 -0.45
C VAL A 94 8.45 3.33 -0.67
N GLN A 95 7.40 3.72 0.04
CA GLN A 95 6.03 3.30 -0.28
C GLN A 95 5.27 4.51 -0.80
N LEU A 96 4.65 4.35 -1.97
CA LEU A 96 3.71 5.33 -2.53
C LEU A 96 2.33 4.69 -2.60
N THR A 97 1.32 5.40 -2.11
CA THR A 97 -0.09 4.98 -2.24
C THR A 97 -0.90 6.11 -2.83
N PHE A 98 -1.42 5.92 -4.04
CA PHE A 98 -2.38 6.82 -4.65
C PHE A 98 -3.76 6.63 -4.01
N SER A 99 -4.41 7.75 -3.68
CA SER A 99 -5.79 7.75 -3.21
C SER A 99 -6.75 8.13 -4.33
N ARG A 100 -7.77 7.29 -4.60
CA ARG A 100 -8.82 7.60 -5.59
C ARG A 100 -9.75 8.68 -5.07
N THR A 101 -9.97 8.77 -3.76
CA THR A 101 -10.84 9.77 -3.13
C THR A 101 -10.23 11.17 -3.25
N THR A 102 -8.98 11.33 -2.81
CA THR A 102 -8.32 12.65 -2.77
C THR A 102 -7.57 13.00 -4.05
N LYS A 103 -7.34 12.02 -4.94
CA LYS A 103 -6.48 12.14 -6.14
C LYS A 103 -5.02 12.48 -5.84
N LYS A 104 -4.57 12.30 -4.60
CA LYS A 104 -3.20 12.59 -4.15
C LYS A 104 -2.44 11.31 -3.76
N VAL A 105 -1.13 11.43 -3.60
CA VAL A 105 -0.25 10.31 -3.23
C VAL A 105 0.24 10.46 -1.79
N GLN A 106 0.09 9.41 -0.99
CA GLN A 106 0.76 9.27 0.30
C GLN A 106 2.16 8.71 0.06
N LEU A 107 3.17 9.36 0.64
CA LEU A 107 4.55 8.92 0.63
C LEU A 107 4.97 8.40 2.00
N VAL A 108 5.64 7.26 2.02
CA VAL A 108 6.41 6.75 3.17
C VAL A 108 7.87 6.63 2.76
N LEU A 109 8.75 7.28 3.50
CA LEU A 109 10.19 7.06 3.43
C LEU A 109 10.58 6.00 4.46
N VAL A 110 11.18 4.90 4.03
CA VAL A 110 11.69 3.88 4.96
C VAL A 110 13.16 4.15 5.22
N ALA A 111 13.46 4.73 6.38
CA ALA A 111 14.76 5.24 6.76
C ALA A 111 15.59 4.20 7.55
N ASN A 112 16.90 4.17 7.31
CA ASN A 112 17.86 3.28 7.98
C ASN A 112 18.44 3.91 9.26
N GLY A 113 17.57 4.28 10.20
CA GLY A 113 17.98 4.94 11.45
C GLY A 113 17.03 6.04 11.88
N LYS A 114 16.94 6.26 13.19
CA LYS A 114 16.31 7.46 13.76
C LYS A 114 16.89 8.73 13.14
N ASP A 115 16.02 9.73 12.99
CA ASP A 115 16.30 11.07 12.43
C ASP A 115 16.79 11.11 10.97
N LYS A 116 17.02 9.96 10.33
CA LYS A 116 17.32 9.88 8.91
C LYS A 116 16.10 10.25 8.08
N CYS A 117 16.36 10.82 6.90
CA CYS A 117 15.35 11.27 5.93
C CYS A 117 14.43 12.41 6.41
N LEU A 118 14.65 13.03 7.58
CA LEU A 118 13.87 14.20 8.01
C LEU A 118 14.03 15.37 7.04
N ASP A 119 15.26 15.74 6.70
CA ASP A 119 15.54 16.81 5.74
C ASP A 119 14.97 16.51 4.35
N LEU A 120 15.06 15.25 3.92
CA LEU A 120 14.48 14.80 2.66
C LEU A 120 12.96 14.95 2.69
N ALA A 121 12.29 14.52 3.77
CA ALA A 121 10.85 14.66 3.92
C ALA A 121 10.40 16.13 3.89
N MET A 122 11.12 17.03 4.56
CA MET A 122 10.84 18.47 4.57
C MET A 122 11.00 19.11 3.17
N LYS A 123 12.01 18.70 2.40
CA LYS A 123 12.17 19.12 1.00
C LYS A 123 11.03 18.59 0.13
N LEU A 124 10.69 17.31 0.27
CA LEU A 124 9.63 16.66 -0.50
C LEU A 124 8.26 17.27 -0.24
N GLN A 125 7.96 17.66 1.00
CA GLN A 125 6.72 18.35 1.35
C GLN A 125 6.40 19.52 0.42
N LYS A 126 7.43 20.23 -0.06
CA LYS A 126 7.30 21.39 -0.95
C LYS A 126 7.41 21.04 -2.44
N ALA A 127 7.87 19.83 -2.77
CA ALA A 127 8.22 19.44 -4.14
C ALA A 127 7.05 18.86 -4.94
N HIS A 128 5.96 18.47 -4.28
CA HIS A 128 4.79 17.85 -4.91
C HIS A 128 3.55 18.02 -4.01
N ASP A 129 2.36 17.99 -4.60
CA ASP A 129 1.10 18.03 -3.86
C ASP A 129 0.78 16.64 -3.25
N TRP A 130 1.39 16.36 -2.10
CA TRP A 130 1.23 15.09 -1.40
C TRP A 130 -0.10 15.02 -0.66
N HIS A 131 -0.64 13.80 -0.56
CA HIS A 131 -1.67 13.49 0.44
C HIS A 131 -1.05 13.67 1.83
N SER A 132 -0.01 12.88 2.11
CA SER A 132 0.66 12.86 3.42
C SER A 132 2.07 12.34 3.27
N ILE A 133 2.98 12.73 4.17
CA ILE A 133 4.34 12.20 4.23
C ILE A 133 4.56 11.54 5.59
N TRP A 134 5.11 10.33 5.54
CA TRP A 134 5.48 9.50 6.67
C TRP A 134 6.94 9.10 6.58
N ILE A 135 7.55 8.85 7.73
CA ILE A 135 8.83 8.17 7.84
C ILE A 135 8.61 6.91 8.68
N ASN A 136 9.11 5.78 8.18
CA ASN A 136 9.21 4.54 8.94
C ASN A 136 10.69 4.28 9.22
N PHE A 137 11.03 4.01 10.48
CA PHE A 137 12.42 3.74 10.87
C PHE A 137 12.67 2.23 10.92
N GLN A 138 13.57 1.75 10.07
CA GLN A 138 13.92 0.34 9.92
C GLN A 138 15.45 0.16 9.97
N GLU A 139 15.95 -0.09 11.17
CA GLU A 139 17.38 -0.27 11.48
C GLU A 139 17.83 -1.75 11.41
N GLY A 140 16.88 -2.69 11.32
CA GLY A 140 17.19 -4.11 11.38
C GLY A 140 17.83 -4.64 10.11
N SER A 141 18.83 -5.52 10.25
CA SER A 141 19.37 -6.35 9.17
C SER A 141 18.41 -7.50 8.83
N THR A 142 17.24 -7.15 8.27
CA THR A 142 16.19 -8.10 7.89
C THR A 142 15.60 -7.75 6.52
N ASN A 143 14.90 -8.72 5.93
CA ASN A 143 14.15 -8.53 4.68
C ASN A 143 12.79 -7.82 4.89
N THR A 144 12.41 -7.55 6.14
CA THR A 144 11.17 -6.83 6.44
C THR A 144 11.30 -5.37 6.04
N ILE A 145 10.42 -4.89 5.16
CA ILE A 145 10.45 -3.52 4.65
C ILE A 145 10.27 -2.50 5.78
N PHE A 146 9.30 -2.71 6.67
CA PHE A 146 8.98 -1.75 7.73
C PHE A 146 9.56 -2.15 9.07
N GLY A 147 10.11 -1.16 9.79
CA GLY A 147 10.40 -1.29 11.21
C GLY A 147 9.19 -0.91 12.08
N PRO A 148 9.33 -0.98 13.41
CA PRO A 148 8.21 -0.81 14.33
C PRO A 148 7.80 0.65 14.54
N THR A 149 8.65 1.61 14.20
CA THR A 149 8.45 3.02 14.53
C THR A 149 8.04 3.83 13.31
N TRP A 150 7.01 4.64 13.47
CA TRP A 150 6.44 5.50 12.43
C TRP A 150 6.40 6.95 12.92
N LEU A 151 6.77 7.88 12.05
CA LEU A 151 6.63 9.31 12.23
C LEU A 151 5.72 9.87 11.15
N HIS A 152 4.62 10.49 11.57
CA HIS A 152 3.76 11.27 10.70
C HIS A 152 4.31 12.69 10.60
N LEU A 153 4.63 13.16 9.40
CA LEU A 153 5.30 14.45 9.21
C LEU A 153 4.37 15.50 8.59
N TYR A 154 3.50 15.11 7.66
CA TYR A 154 2.65 16.04 6.91
C TYR A 154 1.33 15.41 6.46
N GLY A 155 0.30 16.25 6.30
CA GLY A 155 -0.98 15.91 5.69
C GLY A 155 -1.90 15.08 6.60
N PRO A 156 -3.00 14.51 6.08
CA PRO A 156 -3.89 13.65 6.84
C PRO A 156 -3.16 12.38 7.34
N ARG A 157 -3.54 11.93 8.53
CA ARG A 157 -2.92 10.76 9.17
C ARG A 157 -3.33 9.44 8.49
N TYR A 158 -4.57 9.34 8.05
CA TYR A 158 -5.08 8.15 7.40
C TYR A 158 -5.35 8.46 5.93
N LEU A 159 -5.00 7.53 5.06
CA LEU A 159 -5.44 7.57 3.66
C LEU A 159 -6.89 7.13 3.60
N GLU A 160 -7.71 7.83 2.82
CA GLU A 160 -9.14 7.59 2.70
C GLU A 160 -9.45 6.95 1.35
N GLU A 161 -10.19 5.85 1.34
CA GLU A 161 -10.74 5.25 0.12
C GLU A 161 -12.21 4.91 0.31
N GLU A 162 -13.00 5.28 -0.69
CA GLU A 162 -14.37 4.80 -0.82
C GLU A 162 -14.37 3.47 -1.58
N LEU A 163 -15.07 2.47 -1.02
CA LEU A 163 -15.36 1.18 -1.65
C LEU A 163 -16.85 0.90 -1.51
N LEU A 164 -17.55 0.74 -2.63
CA LEU A 164 -18.99 0.43 -2.64
C LEU A 164 -19.79 1.34 -1.68
N GLU A 165 -19.64 2.66 -1.83
CA GLU A 165 -20.34 3.72 -1.06
C GLU A 165 -19.98 3.76 0.44
N ARG A 166 -18.89 3.10 0.86
CA ARG A 166 -18.40 3.14 2.24
C ARG A 166 -17.00 3.69 2.29
N LEU A 167 -16.78 4.63 3.21
CA LEU A 167 -15.47 5.21 3.47
C LEU A 167 -14.65 4.32 4.41
N PHE A 168 -13.41 4.08 4.03
CA PHE A 168 -12.41 3.36 4.80
C PHE A 168 -11.15 4.21 4.96
N HIS A 169 -10.55 4.12 6.13
CA HIS A 169 -9.32 4.81 6.50
C HIS A 169 -8.18 3.82 6.61
N PHE A 170 -6.97 4.21 6.21
CA PHE A 170 -5.80 3.34 6.20
C PHE A 170 -4.58 4.06 6.77
N HIS A 171 -4.04 3.52 7.86
CA HIS A 171 -2.66 3.82 8.24
C HIS A 171 -1.70 3.27 7.16
N PRO A 172 -0.55 3.89 6.87
CA PRO A 172 0.41 3.39 5.88
C PRO A 172 0.90 1.95 6.12
N ALA A 173 0.82 1.47 7.37
CA ALA A 173 1.16 0.10 7.75
C ALA A 173 0.06 -0.93 7.43
N CYS A 174 -1.16 -0.49 7.12
CA CYS A 174 -2.27 -1.39 6.79
C CYS A 174 -2.14 -1.91 5.37
N PHE A 175 -2.58 -3.15 5.13
CA PHE A 175 -2.74 -3.66 3.78
C PHE A 175 -3.90 -2.94 3.06
N ILE A 176 -3.71 -2.69 1.75
CA ILE A 176 -4.77 -2.27 0.84
C ILE A 176 -4.62 -3.08 -0.43
N GLN A 177 -5.74 -3.43 -1.06
CA GLN A 177 -5.72 -4.07 -2.36
C GLN A 177 -5.12 -3.13 -3.40
N ALA A 178 -4.13 -3.59 -4.15
CA ALA A 178 -3.42 -2.77 -5.12
C ALA A 178 -4.28 -2.37 -6.33
N ASN A 179 -5.35 -3.12 -6.61
CA ASN A 179 -6.34 -2.84 -7.65
C ASN A 179 -7.73 -2.74 -7.03
N LEU A 180 -8.15 -1.53 -6.69
CA LEU A 180 -9.44 -1.32 -6.01
C LEU A 180 -10.65 -1.59 -6.91
N TYR A 181 -10.52 -1.38 -8.23
CA TYR A 181 -11.61 -1.70 -9.18
C TYR A 181 -11.94 -3.20 -9.17
N LEU A 182 -10.91 -4.06 -9.26
CA LEU A 182 -11.12 -5.51 -9.17
C LEU A 182 -11.59 -5.92 -7.78
N PHE A 183 -11.07 -5.27 -6.74
CA PHE A 183 -11.47 -5.58 -5.38
C PHE A 183 -12.96 -5.32 -5.14
N GLU A 184 -13.52 -4.22 -5.66
CA GLU A 184 -14.96 -3.94 -5.56
C GLU A 184 -15.82 -5.01 -6.24
N LYS A 185 -15.36 -5.60 -7.34
CA LYS A 185 -16.05 -6.74 -7.99
C LYS A 185 -16.03 -7.99 -7.13
N ILE A 186 -14.88 -8.30 -6.54
CA ILE A 186 -14.73 -9.42 -5.60
C ILE A 186 -15.62 -9.22 -4.37
N LEU A 187 -15.69 -7.99 -3.83
CA LEU A 187 -16.52 -7.66 -2.67
C LEU A 187 -18.02 -7.84 -2.96
N LEU A 188 -18.48 -7.47 -4.17
CA LEU A 188 -19.86 -7.72 -4.59
C LEU A 188 -20.17 -9.20 -4.73
N ASP A 189 -19.24 -9.99 -5.26
CA ASP A 189 -19.38 -11.45 -5.38
C ASP A 189 -19.43 -12.12 -4.00
N ILE A 190 -18.51 -11.77 -3.09
CA ILE A 190 -18.53 -12.24 -1.70
C ILE A 190 -19.87 -11.90 -1.03
N LYS A 191 -20.38 -10.67 -1.20
CA LYS A 191 -21.66 -10.26 -0.63
C LYS A 191 -22.85 -11.11 -1.11
N GLN A 192 -22.78 -11.67 -2.32
CA GLN A 192 -23.83 -12.54 -2.87
C GLN A 192 -23.73 -13.99 -2.39
N GLN A 193 -22.53 -14.43 -2.01
CA GLN A 193 -22.26 -15.81 -1.59
C GLN A 193 -22.31 -16.02 -0.08
N VAL A 194 -22.26 -14.94 0.70
CA VAL A 194 -22.34 -15.02 2.17
C VAL A 194 -23.79 -15.10 2.60
N ASP A 195 -24.14 -16.22 3.25
CA ASP A 195 -25.45 -16.47 3.83
C ASP A 195 -25.81 -15.49 4.95
N GLU A 196 -27.10 -15.46 5.30
CA GLU A 196 -27.60 -14.77 6.49
C GLU A 196 -26.93 -15.31 7.77
N GLY A 197 -26.63 -14.42 8.72
CA GLY A 197 -26.11 -14.80 10.03
C GLY A 197 -24.95 -13.94 10.53
N HIS A 198 -24.25 -14.48 11.52
CA HIS A 198 -23.07 -13.83 12.12
C HIS A 198 -21.80 -14.25 11.37
N ILE A 199 -21.00 -13.27 10.95
CA ILE A 199 -19.78 -13.49 10.18
C ILE A 199 -18.56 -13.42 11.11
N THR A 200 -17.61 -14.34 10.94
CA THR A 200 -16.28 -14.20 11.54
C THR A 200 -15.28 -13.92 10.42
N GLU A 201 -14.77 -12.68 10.35
CA GLU A 201 -13.74 -12.30 9.39
C GLU A 201 -12.36 -12.46 10.02
N LEU A 202 -11.64 -13.48 9.55
CA LEU A 202 -10.26 -13.73 9.95
C LEU A 202 -9.31 -12.91 9.06
N TYR A 203 -8.24 -12.38 9.64
CA TYR A 203 -7.30 -11.49 8.94
C TYR A 203 -8.01 -10.27 8.36
N ALA A 204 -8.91 -9.69 9.15
CA ALA A 204 -9.88 -8.71 8.68
C ALA A 204 -9.24 -7.43 8.15
N GLY A 205 -7.98 -7.16 8.46
CA GLY A 205 -7.34 -5.89 8.17
C GLY A 205 -8.18 -4.76 8.77
N VAL A 206 -8.64 -3.85 7.92
CA VAL A 206 -9.50 -2.73 8.33
C VAL A 206 -11.01 -3.07 8.28
N GLY A 207 -11.37 -4.35 8.13
CA GLY A 207 -12.74 -4.84 8.20
C GLY A 207 -13.59 -4.59 6.96
N ILE A 208 -12.99 -4.52 5.78
CA ILE A 208 -13.72 -4.16 4.54
C ILE A 208 -14.79 -5.19 4.22
N ILE A 209 -14.48 -6.49 4.28
CA ILE A 209 -15.38 -7.53 3.79
C ILE A 209 -16.67 -7.53 4.62
N SER A 210 -16.57 -7.65 5.94
CA SER A 210 -17.72 -7.65 6.83
C SER A 210 -18.54 -6.36 6.73
N ARG A 211 -17.90 -5.19 6.59
CA ARG A 211 -18.61 -3.90 6.45
C ARG A 211 -19.37 -3.80 5.13
N ILE A 212 -18.82 -4.33 4.03
CA ILE A 212 -19.55 -4.37 2.75
C ILE A 212 -20.71 -5.37 2.80
N VAL A 213 -20.46 -6.55 3.35
CA VAL A 213 -21.48 -7.60 3.49
C VAL A 213 -22.60 -7.14 4.44
N ASN A 214 -22.26 -6.29 5.41
CA ASN A 214 -23.18 -5.57 6.30
C ASN A 214 -24.03 -6.50 7.16
N ARG A 215 -23.37 -7.37 7.93
CA ARG A 215 -23.96 -8.31 8.88
C ARG A 215 -23.33 -8.17 10.27
N PRO A 216 -23.99 -8.68 11.33
CA PRO A 216 -23.33 -8.90 12.60
C PRO A 216 -22.02 -9.66 12.39
N SER A 217 -20.91 -9.15 12.91
CA SER A 217 -19.60 -9.69 12.62
C SER A 217 -18.65 -9.63 13.81
N THR A 218 -17.72 -10.60 13.85
CA THR A 218 -16.54 -10.62 14.70
C THR A 218 -15.32 -10.54 13.81
N LEU A 219 -14.47 -9.54 14.05
CA LEU A 219 -13.25 -9.31 13.28
C LEU A 219 -12.05 -9.78 14.10
N VAL A 220 -11.16 -10.56 13.47
CA VAL A 220 -9.90 -11.02 14.06
C VAL A 220 -8.74 -10.42 13.27
N GLU A 221 -7.94 -9.58 13.93
CA GLU A 221 -6.81 -8.88 13.32
C GLU A 221 -5.67 -8.70 14.33
N SER A 222 -4.43 -8.91 13.88
CA SER A 222 -3.23 -8.82 14.71
C SER A 222 -2.44 -7.53 14.50
N ASN A 223 -2.63 -6.84 13.37
CA ASN A 223 -2.02 -5.55 13.09
C ASN A 223 -2.71 -4.44 13.89
N PRO A 224 -2.04 -3.83 14.89
CA PRO A 224 -2.65 -2.79 15.71
C PRO A 224 -3.09 -1.56 14.90
N TYR A 225 -2.37 -1.22 13.83
CA TYR A 225 -2.73 -0.10 12.95
C TYR A 225 -4.02 -0.36 12.16
N ALA A 226 -4.32 -1.63 11.88
CA ALA A 226 -5.54 -2.01 11.19
C ALA A 226 -6.76 -1.87 12.12
N LYS A 227 -6.60 -2.17 13.41
CA LYS A 227 -7.60 -1.89 14.45
C LYS A 227 -7.86 -0.38 14.61
N GLU A 228 -6.82 0.44 14.65
CA GLU A 228 -6.96 1.91 14.68
C GLU A 228 -7.71 2.43 13.44
N SER A 229 -7.34 1.92 12.26
CA SER A 229 -7.95 2.26 10.97
C SER A 229 -9.42 1.84 10.89
N PHE A 230 -9.78 0.69 11.46
CA PHE A 230 -11.16 0.22 11.58
C PHE A 230 -12.00 1.21 12.41
N PHE A 231 -11.58 1.54 13.63
CA PHE A 231 -12.35 2.46 14.49
C PHE A 231 -12.39 3.88 13.95
N LYS A 232 -11.42 4.30 13.13
CA LYS A 232 -11.51 5.57 12.41
C LYS A 232 -12.60 5.54 11.33
N SER A 233 -12.81 4.39 10.70
CA SER A 233 -13.83 4.18 9.67
C SER A 233 -15.22 3.92 10.23
N ASP A 234 -15.29 3.42 11.47
CA ASP A 234 -16.50 3.03 12.18
C ASP A 234 -16.36 3.42 13.66
N PRO A 235 -16.52 4.72 13.98
CA PRO A 235 -16.31 5.19 15.34
C PRO A 235 -17.35 4.54 16.27
N PRO A 236 -16.94 4.00 17.42
CA PRO A 236 -17.89 3.51 18.41
C PRO A 236 -18.83 4.65 18.86
N PRO A 237 -20.07 4.34 19.26
CA PRO A 237 -21.15 5.31 19.50
C PRO A 237 -20.91 6.33 20.63
N TYR A 238 -19.73 6.33 21.26
CA TYR A 238 -19.38 7.16 22.41
C TYR A 238 -18.09 7.97 22.22
N LEU A 239 -17.61 8.16 20.98
CA LEU A 239 -16.37 8.90 20.66
C LEU A 239 -16.60 10.24 19.93
N GLU A 240 -17.75 10.90 20.13
CA GLU A 240 -17.94 12.32 19.79
C GLU A 240 -17.51 13.25 20.93
#